data_AF-A0A957BFZ4-F1
#
_entry.id   AF-A0A957BFZ4-F1
#
_cell.length_a   1.000
_cell.length_b   1.000
_cell.length_c   1.000
_cell.angle_alpha   90.00
_cell.angle_beta   90.00
_cell.angle_gamma   90.00
#
_symmetry.space_group_name_H-M   'P 1'
#
loop_
_entity.id
_entity.type
_entity.pdbx_description
1 polymer ?
#
loop_
_entity_poly.entity_id
_entity_poly.type
_entity_poly.pdbx_seq_one_letter_code
_entity_poly.pdbx_strand_id
1 'polypeptide(L)'
;MTITATTDRRAAVAGADYVLTTFRQGGFAARHLDESIPLKHGVIGQETIGPGGFFFAMRTLPVIRGLLAEMEELAPAAVLVNYSNPTQIVAEAVTHFSRVPCISICDQSRDDQKTILHALGRPDAQVVLESVGLNHATWSTRFEIDGEDGVTVMARAL
;
A
#
# COMPACT_ATOMS: atom_id res chain seq x y z
N MET A 1 9.07 26.69 -3.70
CA MET A 1 8.17 25.67 -3.15
C MET A 1 7.31 26.34 -2.09
N THR A 2 6.00 26.24 -2.20
CA THR A 2 5.06 26.80 -1.23
C THR A 2 4.41 25.65 -0.47
N ILE A 3 4.34 25.74 0.85
CA ILE A 3 3.70 24.74 1.71
C ILE A 3 2.49 25.42 2.37
N THR A 4 1.34 24.76 2.30
CA THR A 4 0.11 25.21 2.97
C THR A 4 -0.48 24.05 3.78
N ALA A 5 -1.33 24.37 4.74
CA ALA A 5 -2.03 23.39 5.55
C ALA A 5 -3.49 23.84 5.73
N THR A 6 -4.41 22.88 5.74
CA THR A 6 -5.83 23.13 5.95
C THR A 6 -6.49 21.89 6.54
N THR A 7 -7.57 22.09 7.28
CA THR A 7 -8.49 21.01 7.70
C THR A 7 -9.70 20.88 6.79
N ASP A 8 -9.87 21.80 5.83
CA ASP A 8 -10.85 21.70 4.77
C ASP A 8 -10.29 20.86 3.62
N ARG A 9 -10.73 19.61 3.55
CA ARG A 9 -10.31 18.65 2.52
C ARG A 9 -10.67 19.12 1.11
N ARG A 10 -11.82 19.76 0.90
CA ARG A 10 -12.25 20.22 -0.43
C ARG A 10 -11.33 21.33 -0.93
N ALA A 11 -10.96 22.26 -0.04
CA ALA A 11 -9.98 23.28 -0.37
C ALA A 11 -8.59 22.70 -0.72
N ALA A 12 -8.19 21.60 -0.07
CA ALA A 12 -6.94 20.91 -0.39
C ALA A 12 -6.97 20.15 -1.73
N VAL A 13 -8.15 19.65 -2.13
CA VAL A 13 -8.34 18.90 -3.38
C VAL A 13 -8.52 19.82 -4.59
N ALA A 14 -9.12 21.00 -4.42
CA ALA A 14 -9.47 21.88 -5.52
C ALA A 14 -8.27 22.26 -6.39
N GLY A 15 -8.34 21.91 -7.69
CA GLY A 15 -7.30 22.18 -8.67
C GLY A 15 -6.00 21.38 -8.48
N ALA A 16 -5.99 20.32 -7.67
CA ALA A 16 -4.82 19.47 -7.49
C ALA A 16 -4.51 18.64 -8.76
N ASP A 17 -3.23 18.42 -9.06
CA ASP A 17 -2.80 17.47 -10.10
C ASP A 17 -2.64 16.04 -9.54
N TYR A 18 -2.29 15.94 -8.26
CA TYR A 18 -2.13 14.69 -7.54
C TYR A 18 -2.70 14.82 -6.13
N VAL A 19 -3.36 13.76 -5.67
CA VAL A 19 -3.84 13.66 -4.28
C VAL A 19 -3.22 12.43 -3.64
N LEU A 20 -2.44 12.63 -2.58
CA LEU A 20 -1.79 11.54 -1.83
C LEU A 20 -2.59 11.20 -0.56
N THR A 21 -2.96 9.94 -0.39
CA THR A 21 -3.58 9.45 0.85
C THR A 21 -2.59 8.65 1.69
N THR A 22 -2.39 9.08 2.93
CA THR A 22 -1.55 8.40 3.95
C THR A 22 -2.25 8.26 5.30
N PHE A 23 -3.57 8.51 5.34
CA PHE A 23 -4.35 8.46 6.57
C PHE A 23 -4.59 7.03 7.05
N ARG A 24 -4.91 6.89 8.34
CA ARG A 24 -5.33 5.63 9.00
C ARG A 24 -6.67 5.83 9.69
N GLN A 25 -7.74 5.33 9.09
CA GLN A 25 -9.07 5.49 9.67
C GLN A 25 -9.22 4.71 10.99
N GLY A 26 -9.48 5.44 12.07
CA GLY A 26 -9.58 4.92 13.44
C GLY A 26 -8.23 4.85 14.19
N GLY A 27 -7.13 5.25 13.56
CA GLY A 27 -5.81 5.31 14.19
C GLY A 27 -5.32 3.96 14.74
N PHE A 28 -4.37 4.02 15.68
CA PHE A 28 -3.80 2.82 16.32
C PHE A 28 -4.78 2.11 17.25
N ALA A 29 -5.76 2.83 17.81
CA ALA A 29 -6.78 2.21 18.65
C ALA A 29 -7.64 1.22 17.85
N ALA A 30 -8.06 1.58 16.64
CA ALA A 30 -8.80 0.66 15.77
C ALA A 30 -7.89 -0.49 15.29
N ARG A 31 -6.64 -0.20 14.91
CA ARG A 31 -5.68 -1.25 14.53
C ARG A 31 -5.48 -2.29 15.64
N HIS A 32 -5.37 -1.85 16.89
CA HIS A 32 -5.26 -2.76 18.03
C HIS A 32 -6.46 -3.71 18.10
N LEU A 33 -7.67 -3.24 17.80
CA LEU A 33 -8.86 -4.09 17.74
C LEU A 33 -8.82 -5.04 16.55
N ASP A 34 -8.40 -4.56 15.38
CA ASP A 34 -8.24 -5.39 14.16
C ASP A 34 -7.27 -6.56 14.37
N GLU A 35 -6.23 -6.36 15.17
CA GLU A 35 -5.21 -7.37 15.49
C GLU A 35 -5.61 -8.25 16.70
N SER A 36 -6.28 -7.70 17.72
CA SER A 36 -6.54 -8.43 18.96
C SER A 36 -7.86 -9.21 18.98
N ILE A 37 -8.90 -8.75 18.28
CA ILE A 37 -10.21 -9.42 18.26
C ILE A 37 -10.10 -10.79 17.57
N PRO A 38 -9.51 -10.93 16.36
CA PRO A 38 -9.45 -12.22 15.68
C PRO A 38 -8.75 -13.31 16.49
N LEU A 39 -7.74 -12.93 17.28
CA LEU A 39 -6.99 -13.86 18.14
C LEU A 39 -7.89 -14.52 19.20
N LYS A 40 -8.92 -13.83 19.70
CA LYS A 40 -9.90 -14.40 20.64
C LYS A 40 -10.76 -15.51 20.02
N HIS A 41 -10.75 -15.60 18.69
CA HIS A 41 -11.49 -16.59 17.91
C HIS A 41 -10.56 -17.62 17.25
N GLY A 42 -9.27 -17.65 17.61
CA GLY A 42 -8.31 -18.59 17.04
C GLY A 42 -7.93 -18.29 15.58
N VAL A 43 -8.13 -17.05 15.12
CA VAL A 43 -7.77 -16.59 13.77
C VAL A 43 -6.68 -15.54 13.86
N ILE A 44 -5.80 -15.47 12.85
CA ILE A 44 -4.75 -14.44 12.77
C ILE A 44 -5.39 -13.05 12.76
N GLY A 45 -4.92 -12.18 13.66
CA GLY A 45 -5.19 -10.76 13.61
C GLY A 45 -4.02 -10.01 12.99
N GLN A 46 -4.25 -9.42 11.83
CA GLN A 46 -3.26 -8.63 11.09
C GLN A 46 -3.97 -7.43 10.45
N GLU A 47 -3.30 -6.29 10.41
CA GLU A 47 -3.88 -5.00 10.01
C GLU A 47 -4.51 -4.98 8.61
N THR A 48 -3.90 -5.66 7.64
CA THR A 48 -4.16 -5.50 6.19
C THR A 48 -4.70 -6.76 5.50
N ILE A 49 -4.69 -7.90 6.19
CA ILE A 49 -5.06 -9.23 5.70
C ILE A 49 -6.02 -9.89 6.69
N GLY A 50 -6.94 -10.70 6.18
CA GLY A 50 -7.90 -11.43 7.01
C GLY A 50 -8.94 -10.50 7.66
N PRO A 51 -9.49 -10.87 8.83
CA PRO A 51 -10.54 -10.09 9.48
C PRO A 51 -10.12 -8.66 9.79
N GLY A 52 -8.89 -8.45 10.29
CA GLY A 52 -8.39 -7.11 10.59
C GLY A 52 -8.33 -6.21 9.35
N GLY A 53 -7.74 -6.72 8.26
CA GLY A 53 -7.78 -6.06 6.95
C GLY A 53 -9.18 -5.74 6.45
N PHE A 54 -10.12 -6.66 6.61
CA PHE A 54 -11.52 -6.45 6.21
C PHE A 54 -12.19 -5.31 6.99
N PHE A 55 -12.10 -5.31 8.31
CA PHE A 55 -12.67 -4.22 9.13
C PHE A 55 -11.96 -2.89 8.89
N PHE A 56 -10.66 -2.91 8.62
CA PHE A 56 -9.94 -1.70 8.22
C PHE A 56 -10.45 -1.15 6.89
N ALA A 57 -10.62 -2.00 5.87
CA ALA A 57 -11.21 -1.60 4.60
C ALA A 57 -12.61 -1.00 4.76
N MET A 58 -13.48 -1.61 5.57
CA MET A 58 -14.83 -1.08 5.83
C MET A 58 -14.82 0.33 6.41
N ARG A 59 -13.78 0.70 7.17
CA ARG A 59 -13.61 2.07 7.68
C ARG A 59 -13.00 3.00 6.63
N THR A 60 -12.04 2.52 5.85
CA THR A 60 -11.30 3.33 4.86
C THR A 60 -12.14 3.65 3.62
N LEU A 61 -12.86 2.69 3.05
CA LEU A 61 -13.56 2.84 1.77
C LEU A 61 -14.60 3.98 1.74
N PRO A 62 -15.40 4.23 2.80
CA PRO A 62 -16.30 5.39 2.82
C PRO A 62 -15.56 6.73 2.70
N VAL A 63 -14.38 6.85 3.32
CA VAL A 63 -13.55 8.07 3.24
C VAL A 63 -13.02 8.24 1.82
N ILE A 64 -12.50 7.15 1.23
CA ILE A 64 -12.01 7.14 -0.16
C ILE A 64 -13.15 7.52 -1.13
N ARG A 65 -14.33 6.93 -0.99
CA ARG A 65 -15.49 7.26 -1.83
C ARG A 65 -15.84 8.75 -1.80
N GLY A 66 -15.83 9.35 -0.60
CA GLY A 66 -16.06 10.79 -0.46
C GLY A 66 -14.97 11.62 -1.14
N LEU A 67 -13.70 11.22 -0.99
CA LEU A 67 -12.57 11.88 -1.65
C LEU A 67 -12.65 11.79 -3.18
N LEU A 68 -13.00 10.62 -3.72
CA LEU A 68 -13.15 10.43 -5.17
C LEU A 68 -14.22 11.36 -5.77
N ALA A 69 -15.36 11.50 -5.09
CA ALA A 69 -16.41 12.43 -5.51
C ALA A 69 -15.92 13.89 -5.50
N GLU A 70 -15.14 14.28 -4.50
CA GLU A 70 -14.52 15.62 -4.45
C GLU A 70 -13.48 15.83 -5.54
N MET A 71 -12.68 14.80 -5.87
CA MET A 71 -11.71 14.86 -6.96
C MET A 71 -12.42 14.97 -8.31
N GLU A 72 -13.46 14.18 -8.56
CA GLU A 72 -14.25 14.25 -9.81
C GLU A 72 -14.89 15.64 -10.02
N GLU A 73 -15.31 16.30 -8.93
CA GLU A 73 -15.91 17.64 -8.97
C GLU A 73 -14.86 18.77 -9.09
N LEU A 74 -13.83 18.74 -8.24
CA LEU A 74 -12.95 19.89 -7.99
C LEU A 74 -11.58 19.77 -8.67
N ALA A 75 -11.20 18.57 -9.10
CA ALA A 75 -9.91 18.28 -9.71
C ALA A 75 -10.01 17.09 -10.69
N PRO A 76 -10.83 17.17 -11.75
CA PRO A 76 -11.18 16.03 -12.60
C PRO A 76 -10.01 15.41 -13.38
N ALA A 77 -8.87 16.12 -13.49
CA ALA A 77 -7.65 15.62 -14.11
C ALA A 77 -6.65 15.02 -13.09
N ALA A 78 -6.96 15.08 -11.79
CA ALA A 78 -6.06 14.64 -10.74
C ALA A 78 -5.87 13.12 -10.74
N VAL A 79 -4.67 12.69 -10.35
CA VAL A 79 -4.37 11.29 -10.08
C VAL A 79 -4.39 11.06 -8.57
N LEU A 80 -5.12 10.03 -8.13
CA LEU A 80 -5.04 9.53 -6.77
C LEU A 80 -3.76 8.70 -6.62
N VAL A 81 -2.90 9.08 -5.69
CA VAL A 81 -1.76 8.27 -5.24
C VAL A 81 -2.10 7.72 -3.87
N ASN A 82 -2.38 6.42 -3.77
CA ASN A 82 -2.84 5.82 -2.52
C ASN A 82 -1.74 5.01 -1.80
N TYR A 83 -1.45 5.40 -0.56
CA TYR A 83 -0.68 4.60 0.40
C TYR A 83 -1.52 4.14 1.61
N SER A 84 -2.72 4.69 1.77
CA SER A 84 -3.64 4.26 2.83
C SER A 84 -4.09 2.82 2.63
N ASN A 85 -3.90 2.02 3.69
CA ASN A 85 -4.27 0.62 3.70
C ASN A 85 -5.78 0.37 3.92
N PRO A 86 -6.27 -0.82 3.54
CA PRO A 86 -5.57 -1.87 2.78
C PRO A 86 -5.44 -1.49 1.29
N THR A 87 -4.20 -1.33 0.83
CA THR A 87 -3.90 -0.71 -0.48
C THR A 87 -4.48 -1.52 -1.64
N GLN A 88 -4.45 -2.85 -1.56
CA GLN A 88 -5.09 -3.73 -2.55
C GLN A 88 -6.61 -3.52 -2.64
N ILE A 89 -7.30 -3.40 -1.50
CA ILE A 89 -8.76 -3.24 -1.48
C ILE A 89 -9.15 -1.84 -1.95
N VAL A 90 -8.37 -0.82 -1.57
CA VAL A 90 -8.58 0.56 -2.05
C VAL A 90 -8.36 0.62 -3.57
N ALA A 91 -7.27 0.03 -4.08
CA ALA A 91 -7.00 -0.03 -5.51
C ALA A 91 -8.17 -0.68 -6.27
N GLU A 92 -8.59 -1.87 -5.82
CA GLU A 92 -9.70 -2.62 -6.40
C GLU A 92 -10.99 -1.81 -6.43
N ALA A 93 -11.31 -1.13 -5.32
CA ALA A 93 -12.52 -0.32 -5.23
C ALA A 93 -12.46 0.91 -6.15
N VAL A 94 -11.33 1.60 -6.21
CA VAL A 94 -11.19 2.79 -7.06
C VAL A 94 -11.28 2.41 -8.54
N THR A 95 -10.56 1.37 -8.97
CA THR A 95 -10.51 0.97 -10.38
C THR A 95 -11.83 0.41 -10.91
N HIS A 96 -12.66 -0.19 -10.05
CA HIS A 96 -13.95 -0.76 -10.46
C HIS A 96 -15.12 0.20 -10.27
N PHE A 97 -15.03 1.19 -9.37
CA PHE A 97 -16.17 2.03 -8.99
C PHE A 97 -15.95 3.53 -9.14
N SER A 98 -14.84 3.97 -9.74
CA SER A 98 -14.59 5.37 -10.09
C SER A 98 -13.83 5.48 -11.41
N ARG A 99 -13.83 6.69 -12.00
CA ARG A 99 -13.07 7.03 -13.20
C ARG A 99 -11.78 7.78 -12.88
N VAL A 100 -11.52 8.10 -11.61
CA VAL A 100 -10.31 8.79 -11.16
C VAL A 100 -9.10 7.88 -11.42
N PRO A 101 -8.07 8.35 -12.15
CA PRO A 101 -6.83 7.60 -12.31
C PRO A 101 -6.19 7.33 -10.95
N CYS A 102 -5.74 6.09 -10.71
CA CYS A 102 -5.24 5.67 -9.41
C CYS A 102 -3.90 4.93 -9.53
N ILE A 103 -2.95 5.33 -8.70
CA ILE A 103 -1.69 4.62 -8.47
C ILE A 103 -1.65 4.26 -6.99
N SER A 104 -1.71 2.96 -6.70
CA SER A 104 -1.59 2.45 -5.34
C SER A 104 -0.17 1.96 -5.09
N ILE A 105 0.43 2.35 -3.97
CA ILE A 105 1.85 2.11 -3.67
C ILE A 105 2.04 1.34 -2.36
N CYS A 106 3.13 0.59 -2.29
CA CYS A 106 3.62 -0.10 -1.10
C CYS A 106 5.15 -0.17 -1.16
N ASP A 107 5.79 -0.23 0.00
CA ASP A 107 7.23 -0.29 0.21
C ASP A 107 7.81 -1.71 0.19
N GLN A 108 6.97 -2.75 0.26
CA GLN A 108 7.38 -4.15 0.43
C GLN A 108 8.50 -4.59 -0.52
N SER A 109 8.35 -4.43 -1.84
CA SER A 109 9.36 -4.90 -2.80
C SER A 109 10.75 -4.27 -2.58
N ARG A 110 10.80 -3.00 -2.16
CA ARG A 110 12.07 -2.32 -1.87
C ARG A 110 12.70 -2.86 -0.58
N ASP A 111 11.87 -3.14 0.43
CA ASP A 111 12.34 -3.65 1.71
C ASP A 111 12.74 -5.13 1.62
N ASP A 112 12.08 -5.92 0.78
CA ASP A 112 12.46 -7.30 0.46
C ASP A 112 13.87 -7.34 -0.16
N GLN A 113 14.15 -6.50 -1.16
CA GLN A 113 15.49 -6.41 -1.78
C GLN A 113 16.58 -6.10 -0.76
N LYS A 114 16.37 -5.08 0.09
CA LYS A 114 17.33 -4.71 1.14
C LYS A 114 17.54 -5.83 2.15
N THR A 115 16.46 -6.50 2.55
CA THR A 115 16.49 -7.58 3.53
C THR A 115 17.30 -8.77 3.00
N ILE A 116 17.09 -9.14 1.73
CA ILE A 116 17.86 -10.19 1.06
C ILE A 116 19.36 -9.82 1.03
N LEU A 117 19.71 -8.62 0.57
CA LEU A 117 21.10 -8.19 0.48
C LEU A 117 21.81 -8.11 1.83
N HIS A 118 21.10 -7.62 2.86
CA HIS A 118 21.60 -7.57 4.22
C HIS A 118 21.86 -8.98 4.77
N ALA A 119 20.92 -9.91 4.57
CA ALA A 119 21.08 -11.30 5.00
C ALA A 119 22.26 -12.01 4.31
N LEU A 120 22.59 -11.63 3.07
CA LEU A 120 23.73 -12.16 2.32
C LEU A 120 25.05 -11.43 2.61
N GLY A 121 25.06 -10.37 3.41
CA GLY A 121 26.25 -9.54 3.64
C GLY A 121 26.75 -8.82 2.39
N ARG A 122 25.86 -8.55 1.42
CA ARG A 122 26.17 -7.92 0.12
C ARG A 122 25.36 -6.63 -0.09
N PRO A 123 25.53 -5.60 0.75
CA PRO A 123 24.70 -4.38 0.69
C PRO A 123 24.84 -3.60 -0.63
N ASP A 124 25.95 -3.75 -1.34
CA ASP A 124 26.23 -3.04 -2.59
C ASP A 124 25.82 -3.81 -3.86
N ALA A 125 25.35 -5.06 -3.72
CA ALA A 125 24.88 -5.85 -4.85
C ALA A 125 23.56 -5.30 -5.41
N GLN A 126 23.30 -5.53 -6.68
CA GLN A 126 22.04 -5.17 -7.32
C GLN A 126 21.06 -6.34 -7.31
N VAL A 127 19.83 -6.08 -6.86
CA VAL A 127 18.75 -7.06 -6.90
C VAL A 127 17.70 -6.64 -7.93
N VAL A 128 17.35 -7.55 -8.82
CA VAL A 128 16.18 -7.42 -9.69
C VAL A 128 15.10 -8.34 -9.14
N LEU A 129 13.97 -7.77 -8.73
CA LEU A 129 12.73 -8.51 -8.42
C LEU A 129 11.62 -8.05 -9.36
N GLU A 130 11.13 -8.96 -10.20
CA GLU A 130 9.89 -8.77 -10.94
C GLU A 130 8.73 -9.30 -10.09
N SER A 131 8.00 -8.39 -9.43
CA SER A 131 6.90 -8.74 -8.52
C SER A 131 5.55 -8.80 -9.25
N VAL A 132 4.81 -9.88 -9.05
CA VAL A 132 3.43 -10.06 -9.50
C VAL A 132 2.55 -10.52 -8.34
N GLY A 133 1.24 -10.28 -8.43
CA GLY A 133 0.27 -10.65 -7.40
C GLY A 133 -0.53 -9.46 -6.88
N LEU A 134 -0.93 -9.51 -5.61
CA LEU A 134 -1.64 -8.42 -4.93
C LEU A 134 -0.74 -7.77 -3.88
N ASN A 135 -1.06 -6.54 -3.45
CA ASN A 135 -0.35 -5.95 -2.31
C ASN A 135 -0.45 -6.87 -1.07
N HIS A 136 0.70 -7.12 -0.41
CA HIS A 136 0.90 -8.08 0.69
C HIS A 136 0.60 -9.55 0.34
N ALA A 137 0.51 -9.87 -0.95
CA ALA A 137 0.41 -11.22 -1.48
C ALA A 137 1.08 -11.27 -2.87
N THR A 138 2.34 -10.84 -2.90
CA THR A 138 3.20 -10.82 -4.10
C THR A 138 4.18 -11.98 -4.11
N TRP A 139 4.54 -12.44 -5.30
CA TRP A 139 5.66 -13.34 -5.54
C TRP A 139 6.51 -12.82 -6.70
N SER A 140 7.75 -13.28 -6.80
CA SER A 140 8.66 -12.85 -7.87
C SER A 140 8.72 -13.88 -8.98
N THR A 141 8.49 -13.46 -10.23
CA THR A 141 8.66 -14.29 -11.44
C THR A 141 10.09 -14.27 -11.96
N ARG A 142 10.83 -13.21 -11.62
CA ARG A 142 12.26 -13.06 -11.89
C ARG A 142 12.95 -12.54 -10.64
N PHE A 143 14.03 -13.20 -10.24
CA PHE A 143 14.85 -12.83 -9.10
C PHE A 143 16.33 -13.00 -9.47
N GLU A 144 17.06 -11.89 -9.56
CA GLU A 144 18.48 -11.89 -9.87
C GLU A 144 19.28 -11.07 -8.85
N ILE A 145 20.50 -11.51 -8.56
CA ILE A 145 21.50 -10.77 -7.78
C ILE A 145 22.74 -10.63 -8.65
N ASP A 146 23.12 -9.38 -8.97
CA ASP A 146 24.22 -9.06 -9.89
C ASP A 146 24.16 -9.83 -11.23
N GLY A 147 22.95 -10.07 -11.72
CA GLY A 147 22.68 -10.77 -12.99
C GLY A 147 22.72 -12.31 -12.91
N GLU A 148 22.97 -12.90 -11.73
CA GLU A 148 22.84 -14.34 -11.49
C GLU A 148 21.49 -14.69 -10.87
N ASP A 149 20.98 -15.91 -11.10
CA ASP A 149 19.78 -16.43 -10.45
C ASP A 149 19.88 -16.31 -8.92
N GLY A 150 18.98 -15.53 -8.32
CA GLY A 150 19.06 -15.15 -6.91
C GLY A 150 18.89 -16.33 -5.96
N VAL A 151 18.10 -17.35 -6.33
CA VAL A 151 17.93 -18.58 -5.53
C VAL A 151 19.24 -19.35 -5.47
N THR A 152 19.94 -19.48 -6.59
CA THR A 152 21.25 -20.11 -6.66
C THR A 152 22.28 -19.36 -5.82
N VAL A 153 22.29 -18.02 -5.88
CA VAL A 153 23.17 -17.18 -5.05
C VAL A 153 22.90 -17.40 -3.56
N MET A 154 21.62 -17.40 -3.15
CA MET A 154 21.24 -17.65 -1.76
C MET A 154 21.63 -19.06 -1.29
N ALA A 155 21.46 -20.07 -2.13
CA ALA A 155 21.79 -21.46 -1.79
C ALA A 155 23.30 -21.69 -1.54
N ARG A 156 24.17 -20.85 -2.11
CA ARG A 156 25.63 -20.89 -1.86
C ARG A 156 26.04 -20.23 -0.54
N ALA A 157 25.16 -19.40 0.03
CA ALA A 157 25.41 -18.65 1.26
C ALA A 157 24.91 -19.37 2.53
N LEU A 158 24.17 -20.47 2.36
CA LEU A 158 23.73 -21.40 3.40
C LEU A 158 24.73 -22.55 3.56
#